data_AF-A0A4U6UMD3-F1
#
_entry.id   AF-A0A4U6UMD3-F1
#
_cell.length_a   1.000
_cell.length_b   1.000
_cell.length_c   1.000
_cell.angle_alpha   90.00
_cell.angle_beta   90.00
_cell.angle_gamma   90.00
#
_symmetry.space_group_name_H-M   'P 1'
#
loop_
_entity.id
_entity.type
_entity.pdbx_description
1 polymer ?
#
loop_
_entity_poly.entity_id
_entity_poly.type
_entity_poly.pdbx_seq_one_letter_code
_entity_poly.pdbx_strand_id
1 'polypeptide(L)'
;MDANFGPQERILWPASVLAGIVICGAVYEMTRKVSSRCFKGYSRLSHMQKVEWNNRGFSTFHALVAAAISFYLVMVSDLFNEDVNNGIIIDRKSWLSDAMFGVSIGYFLTDLTMILWYFPSLGGKEYLLHHGLSMYAIGLALLSGKAHMYILMVLFTEVTTPFVNLRWYLDVAGQKTCNLYLYNGVALFVGWLVARIILFVYLFTHMYLHYDQARSIFTLGFYSLVAVPSTVSVMNVFWFWKILKGMVKTLSRRRKHSENGKTD
;
A
#
# COMPACT_ATOMS: atom_id res chain seq x y z
N MET A 1 26.05 12.11 -8.65
CA MET A 1 24.75 11.96 -9.33
C MET A 1 24.47 13.30 -9.97
N ASP A 2 24.81 13.47 -11.24
CA ASP A 2 24.36 14.65 -11.98
C ASP A 2 22.89 14.39 -12.31
N ALA A 3 22.01 14.98 -11.50
CA ALA A 3 20.56 14.91 -11.64
C ALA A 3 20.11 15.72 -12.87
N ASN A 4 20.52 15.29 -14.07
CA ASN A 4 20.09 15.87 -15.33
C ASN A 4 18.73 15.29 -15.73
N PHE A 5 17.68 15.64 -14.98
CA PHE A 5 16.32 15.35 -15.39
C PHE A 5 15.87 16.34 -16.46
N GLY A 6 15.12 15.82 -17.44
CA GLY A 6 14.58 16.60 -18.53
C GLY A 6 13.58 17.67 -18.06
N PRO A 7 13.21 18.62 -18.93
CA PRO A 7 12.24 19.66 -18.62
C PRO A 7 10.87 19.10 -18.19
N GLN A 8 10.51 17.91 -18.69
CA GLN A 8 9.23 17.27 -18.40
C GLN A 8 9.16 16.73 -16.96
N GLU A 9 10.20 16.03 -16.49
CA GLU A 9 10.24 15.51 -15.11
C GLU A 9 10.18 16.62 -14.06
N ARG A 10 10.82 17.76 -14.33
CA ARG A 10 10.82 18.95 -13.46
C ARG A 10 9.42 19.49 -13.19
N ILE A 11 8.48 19.28 -14.11
CA ILE A 11 7.09 19.71 -13.97
C ILE A 11 6.23 18.54 -13.48
N LEU A 12 6.41 17.36 -14.06
CA LEU A 12 5.58 16.19 -13.80
C LEU A 12 5.64 15.75 -12.34
N TRP A 13 6.83 15.64 -11.74
CA TRP A 13 6.93 15.09 -10.40
C TRP A 13 6.31 16.01 -9.35
N PRO A 14 6.64 17.33 -9.29
CA PRO A 14 5.98 18.23 -8.35
C PRO A 14 4.46 18.32 -8.58
N ALA A 15 4.02 18.38 -9.85
CA ALA A 15 2.59 18.39 -10.17
C ALA A 15 1.88 17.11 -9.69
N SER A 16 2.50 15.95 -9.84
CA SER A 16 1.96 14.66 -9.41
C SER A 16 1.93 14.54 -7.87
N VAL A 17 2.96 15.04 -7.17
CA VAL A 17 2.97 15.11 -5.70
C VAL A 17 1.84 16.01 -5.21
N LEU A 18 1.70 17.20 -5.79
CA LEU A 18 0.60 18.12 -5.45
C LEU A 18 -0.77 17.51 -5.75
N ALA A 19 -0.92 16.81 -6.89
CA ALA A 19 -2.13 16.09 -7.22
C ALA A 19 -2.47 15.02 -6.16
N GLY A 20 -1.48 14.24 -5.70
CA GLY A 20 -1.65 13.28 -4.61
C GLY A 20 -2.18 13.93 -3.33
N ILE A 21 -1.60 15.07 -2.92
CA ILE A 21 -2.05 15.82 -1.73
C ILE A 21 -3.49 16.33 -1.90
N VAL A 22 -3.79 16.93 -3.05
CA VAL A 22 -5.14 17.46 -3.35
C VAL A 22 -6.17 16.34 -3.39
N ILE A 23 -5.85 15.20 -3.99
CA ILE A 23 -6.70 14.00 -4.01
C ILE A 23 -6.98 13.53 -2.59
N CYS A 24 -5.97 13.45 -1.73
CA CYS A 24 -6.16 13.07 -0.32
C CYS A 24 -7.14 13.99 0.39
N GLY A 25 -6.98 15.32 0.25
CA GLY A 25 -7.90 16.29 0.84
C GLY A 25 -9.33 16.18 0.29
N ALA A 26 -9.47 16.01 -1.02
CA ALA A 26 -10.77 15.86 -1.67
C ALA A 26 -11.49 14.58 -1.24
N VAL A 27 -10.79 13.44 -1.22
CA VAL A 27 -11.35 12.14 -0.82
C VAL A 27 -11.64 12.11 0.69
N TYR A 28 -10.81 12.74 1.53
CA TYR A 28 -11.08 12.89 2.96
C TYR A 28 -12.43 13.61 3.18
N GLU A 29 -12.62 14.75 2.51
CA GLU A 29 -13.84 15.55 2.62
C GLU A 29 -15.07 14.84 2.03
N MET A 30 -14.90 14.16 0.90
CA MET A 30 -15.94 13.31 0.31
C MET A 30 -16.33 12.17 1.27
N THR A 31 -15.35 11.48 1.84
CA THR A 31 -15.56 10.40 2.81
C THR A 31 -16.33 10.92 4.02
N ARG A 32 -15.97 12.09 4.55
CA ARG A 32 -16.69 12.75 5.66
C ARG A 32 -18.15 13.05 5.31
N LYS A 33 -18.40 13.64 4.13
CA LYS A 33 -19.75 14.01 3.66
C LYS A 33 -20.62 12.78 3.39
N VAL A 34 -20.10 11.78 2.69
CA VAL A 34 -20.82 10.53 2.41
C VAL A 34 -21.07 9.77 3.71
N SER A 35 -20.07 9.66 4.59
CA SER A 35 -20.19 8.93 5.85
C SER A 35 -21.23 9.55 6.79
N SER A 36 -21.22 10.88 6.93
CA SER A 36 -22.21 11.58 7.76
C SER A 36 -23.66 11.46 7.27
N ARG A 37 -23.88 11.31 5.95
CA ARG A 37 -25.21 11.17 5.37
C ARG A 37 -25.69 9.71 5.32
N CYS A 38 -24.82 8.78 4.94
CA CYS A 38 -25.21 7.41 4.64
C CYS A 38 -25.02 6.45 5.83
N PHE A 39 -24.17 6.78 6.81
CA PHE A 39 -23.81 5.87 7.90
C PHE A 39 -24.17 6.45 9.26
N LYS A 40 -25.32 6.03 9.81
CA LYS A 40 -25.79 6.46 11.15
C LYS A 40 -24.76 6.20 12.27
N GLY A 41 -23.90 5.19 12.11
CA GLY A 41 -22.82 4.91 13.06
C GLY A 41 -21.75 5.99 13.10
N TYR A 42 -21.48 6.67 11.97
CA TYR A 42 -20.43 7.68 11.86
C TYR A 42 -20.65 8.86 12.80
N SER A 43 -21.88 9.34 12.95
CA SER A 43 -22.17 10.50 13.82
C SER A 43 -21.87 10.21 15.30
N ARG A 44 -21.99 8.96 15.72
CA ARG A 44 -21.75 8.47 17.09
C ARG A 44 -20.27 8.24 17.42
N LEU A 45 -19.40 8.25 16.41
CA LEU A 45 -17.96 8.07 16.60
C LEU A 45 -17.33 9.24 17.35
N SER A 46 -16.31 8.94 18.16
CA SER A 46 -15.48 9.95 18.79
C SER A 46 -14.78 10.82 17.73
N HIS A 47 -14.29 11.99 18.12
CA HIS A 47 -13.55 12.87 17.21
C HIS A 47 -12.38 12.12 16.54
N MET A 48 -11.60 11.38 17.33
CA MET A 48 -10.45 10.63 16.81
C MET A 48 -10.85 9.51 15.87
N GLN A 49 -11.93 8.78 16.18
CA GLN A 49 -12.45 7.74 15.29
C GLN A 49 -12.95 8.32 13.97
N LYS A 50 -13.53 9.52 13.96
CA LYS A 50 -13.93 10.20 12.71
C LYS A 50 -12.71 10.59 11.87
N VAL A 51 -11.63 11.06 12.50
CA VAL A 51 -10.37 11.34 11.81
C VAL A 51 -9.80 10.07 11.18
N GLU A 52 -9.66 8.99 11.95
CA GLU A 52 -9.15 7.72 11.41
C GLU A 52 -10.08 7.15 10.31
N TRP A 53 -11.40 7.26 10.50
CA TRP A 53 -12.38 6.84 9.50
C TRP A 53 -12.18 7.58 8.17
N ASN A 54 -12.03 8.90 8.21
CA ASN A 54 -11.85 9.68 6.99
C ASN A 54 -10.46 9.45 6.35
N ASN A 55 -9.41 9.24 7.15
CA ASN A 55 -8.08 8.87 6.65
C ASN A 55 -8.09 7.55 5.87
N ARG A 56 -8.82 6.56 6.41
CA ARG A 56 -9.03 5.27 5.72
C ARG A 56 -9.76 5.41 4.39
N GLY A 57 -10.51 6.50 4.19
CA GLY A 57 -11.13 6.84 2.91
C GLY A 57 -10.09 7.10 1.81
N PHE A 58 -9.18 8.05 2.04
CA PHE A 58 -8.19 8.39 1.01
C PHE A 58 -7.10 7.31 0.85
N SER A 59 -6.74 6.57 1.91
CA SER A 59 -5.82 5.44 1.77
C SER A 59 -6.43 4.29 0.97
N THR A 60 -7.73 4.03 1.11
CA THR A 60 -8.44 3.06 0.25
C THR A 60 -8.41 3.52 -1.21
N PHE A 61 -8.65 4.80 -1.47
CA PHE A 61 -8.63 5.35 -2.84
C PHE A 61 -7.24 5.23 -3.48
N HIS A 62 -6.19 5.70 -2.79
CA HIS A 62 -4.81 5.58 -3.28
C HIS A 62 -4.45 4.12 -3.54
N ALA A 63 -4.76 3.22 -2.61
CA ALA A 63 -4.45 1.80 -2.73
C ALA A 63 -5.06 1.16 -3.99
N LEU A 64 -6.31 1.47 -4.32
CA LEU A 64 -6.98 0.97 -5.52
C LEU A 64 -6.31 1.50 -6.80
N VAL A 65 -6.00 2.79 -6.85
CA VAL A 65 -5.34 3.42 -8.00
C VAL A 65 -3.92 2.90 -8.19
N ALA A 66 -3.14 2.86 -7.11
CA ALA A 66 -1.77 2.37 -7.11
C ALA A 66 -1.69 0.89 -7.51
N ALA A 67 -2.58 0.04 -6.99
CA ALA A 67 -2.65 -1.36 -7.37
C ALA A 67 -3.04 -1.54 -8.84
N ALA A 68 -4.06 -0.83 -9.33
CA ALA A 68 -4.50 -0.93 -10.71
C ALA A 68 -3.41 -0.51 -11.71
N ILE A 69 -2.78 0.65 -11.48
CA ILE A 69 -1.71 1.16 -12.35
C ILE A 69 -0.47 0.26 -12.27
N SER A 70 -0.10 -0.21 -11.09
CA SER A 70 1.06 -1.10 -10.93
C SER A 70 0.83 -2.44 -11.63
N PHE A 71 -0.36 -3.03 -11.49
CA PHE A 71 -0.72 -4.25 -12.20
C PHE A 71 -0.68 -4.06 -13.72
N TYR A 72 -1.29 -2.98 -14.22
CA TYR A 72 -1.26 -2.66 -15.64
C TYR A 72 0.18 -2.54 -16.17
N LEU A 73 1.03 -1.76 -15.50
CA LEU A 73 2.40 -1.54 -15.96
C LEU A 73 3.27 -2.79 -15.89
N VAL A 74 3.14 -3.59 -14.82
CA VAL A 74 3.99 -4.78 -14.61
C VAL A 74 3.52 -6.00 -15.39
N MET A 75 2.19 -6.20 -15.52
CA MET A 75 1.63 -7.46 -16.04
C MET A 75 0.98 -7.34 -17.42
N VAL A 76 0.52 -6.16 -17.81
CA VAL A 76 -0.31 -5.98 -19.02
C VAL A 76 0.43 -5.20 -20.10
N SER A 77 1.17 -4.17 -19.73
CA SER A 77 1.92 -3.34 -20.67
C SER A 77 3.25 -4.00 -21.06
N ASP A 78 3.77 -3.65 -22.23
CA ASP A 78 5.08 -4.13 -22.70
C ASP A 78 6.28 -3.48 -21.99
N LEU A 79 6.05 -2.60 -21.01
CA LEU A 79 7.10 -1.82 -20.34
C LEU A 79 8.20 -2.72 -19.73
N PHE A 80 7.80 -3.81 -19.07
CA PHE A 80 8.71 -4.75 -18.42
C PHE A 80 8.71 -6.13 -19.09
N ASN A 81 8.15 -6.25 -20.29
CA ASN A 81 8.22 -7.49 -21.07
C ASN A 81 9.63 -7.66 -21.65
N GLU A 82 10.29 -8.77 -21.32
CA GLU A 82 11.66 -9.07 -21.78
C GLU A 82 11.71 -9.49 -23.25
N ASP A 83 10.66 -10.13 -23.77
CA ASP A 83 10.61 -10.60 -25.16
C ASP A 83 10.43 -9.45 -26.16
N VAL A 84 9.82 -8.35 -25.72
CA VAL A 84 9.48 -7.19 -26.56
C VAL A 84 10.54 -6.09 -26.48
N ASN A 85 11.23 -5.97 -25.34
CA ASN A 85 12.15 -4.88 -25.10
C ASN A 85 13.54 -5.41 -24.73
N ASN A 86 14.53 -5.09 -25.56
CA ASN A 86 15.92 -5.55 -25.40
C ASN A 86 16.73 -4.76 -24.36
N GLY A 87 16.15 -3.73 -23.72
CA GLY A 87 16.82 -2.91 -22.71
C GLY A 87 16.91 -3.57 -21.34
N ILE A 88 17.82 -3.11 -20.48
CA ILE A 88 17.97 -3.64 -19.11
C ILE A 88 16.72 -3.28 -18.28
N ILE A 89 16.08 -4.25 -17.63
CA ILE A 89 14.80 -4.06 -16.90
C ILE A 89 14.91 -2.96 -15.84
N ILE A 90 16.03 -2.90 -15.13
CA ILE A 90 16.23 -1.94 -14.05
C ILE A 90 16.24 -0.48 -14.53
N ASP A 91 16.43 -0.25 -15.83
CA ASP A 91 16.49 1.08 -16.44
C ASP A 91 15.16 1.52 -17.04
N ARG A 92 14.16 0.62 -17.07
CA ARG A 92 12.88 0.87 -17.74
C ARG A 92 11.97 1.68 -16.83
N LYS A 93 11.45 2.78 -17.35
CA LYS A 93 10.42 3.63 -16.73
C LYS A 93 9.46 4.17 -17.78
N SER A 94 8.33 4.69 -17.33
CA SER A 94 7.36 5.40 -18.16
C SER A 94 6.85 6.66 -17.47
N TRP A 95 6.32 7.60 -18.26
CA TRP A 95 5.62 8.78 -17.73
C TRP A 95 4.53 8.40 -16.71
N LEU A 96 3.79 7.31 -16.94
CA LEU A 96 2.74 6.86 -16.03
C LEU A 96 3.33 6.33 -14.71
N SER A 97 4.47 5.63 -14.75
CA SER A 97 5.16 5.22 -13.52
C SER A 97 5.69 6.41 -12.73
N ASP A 98 6.27 7.43 -13.40
CA ASP A 98 6.74 8.65 -12.75
C ASP A 98 5.58 9.41 -12.07
N ALA A 99 4.44 9.53 -12.78
CA ALA A 99 3.24 10.17 -12.26
C ALA A 99 2.67 9.41 -11.04
N MET A 100 2.57 8.08 -11.11
CA MET A 100 2.08 7.25 -10.00
C MET A 100 3.00 7.32 -8.78
N PHE A 101 4.32 7.41 -8.98
CA PHE A 101 5.30 7.58 -7.91
C PHE A 101 5.14 8.95 -7.25
N GLY A 102 5.00 10.02 -8.03
CA GLY A 102 4.73 11.36 -7.51
C GLY A 102 3.41 11.41 -6.70
N VAL A 103 2.31 10.89 -7.25
CA VAL A 103 1.02 10.78 -6.54
C VAL A 103 1.17 9.98 -5.24
N SER A 104 1.94 8.90 -5.26
CA SER A 104 2.19 8.08 -4.06
C SER A 104 3.01 8.80 -3.00
N ILE A 105 4.02 9.59 -3.38
CA ILE A 105 4.74 10.46 -2.44
C ILE A 105 3.77 11.47 -1.80
N GLY A 106 2.92 12.12 -2.59
CA GLY A 106 1.92 13.06 -2.07
C GLY A 106 0.95 12.41 -1.08
N TYR A 107 0.52 11.18 -1.37
CA TYR A 107 -0.29 10.36 -0.47
C TYR A 107 0.44 10.02 0.83
N PHE A 108 1.63 9.39 0.75
CA PHE A 108 2.38 8.97 1.93
C PHE A 108 2.78 10.17 2.80
N LEU A 109 3.10 11.31 2.19
CA LEU A 109 3.37 12.54 2.92
C LEU A 109 2.13 13.01 3.69
N THR A 110 0.96 13.04 3.03
CA THR A 110 -0.29 13.48 3.67
C THR A 110 -0.67 12.56 4.83
N ASP A 111 -0.61 11.24 4.65
CA ASP A 111 -0.96 10.30 5.72
C ASP A 111 0.06 10.35 6.86
N LEU A 112 1.36 10.46 6.55
CA LEU A 112 2.40 10.61 7.55
C LEU A 112 2.21 11.90 8.37
N THR A 113 1.88 13.02 7.73
CA THR A 113 1.57 14.27 8.45
C THR A 113 0.40 14.08 9.41
N MET A 114 -0.67 13.40 8.98
CA MET A 114 -1.81 13.10 9.86
C MET A 114 -1.41 12.20 11.03
N ILE A 115 -0.64 11.13 10.77
CA ILE A 115 -0.14 10.22 11.81
C ILE A 115 0.71 10.99 12.84
N LEU A 116 1.63 11.85 12.40
CA LEU A 116 2.47 12.65 13.28
C LEU A 116 1.67 13.67 14.08
N TRP A 117 0.71 14.34 13.44
CA TRP A 117 -0.14 15.36 14.09
C TRP A 117 -0.99 14.76 15.21
N TYR A 118 -1.47 13.53 15.04
CA TYR A 118 -2.31 12.84 16.01
C TYR A 118 -1.56 11.74 16.77
N PHE A 119 -0.23 11.71 16.73
CA PHE A 119 0.57 10.68 17.41
C PHE A 119 0.40 10.79 18.94
N PRO A 120 0.25 9.67 19.68
CA PRO A 120 0.22 8.27 19.24
C PRO A 120 -1.20 7.72 18.97
N SER A 121 -2.22 8.58 18.90
CA SER A 121 -3.63 8.17 18.79
C SER A 121 -4.01 7.67 17.39
N LEU A 122 -3.29 8.10 16.36
CA LEU A 122 -3.47 7.67 14.97
C LEU A 122 -2.20 6.95 14.49
N GLY A 123 -2.35 5.70 14.04
CA GLY A 123 -1.23 4.90 13.53
C GLY A 123 -0.39 4.22 14.62
N GLY A 124 0.88 4.00 14.31
CA GLY A 124 1.83 3.24 15.13
C GLY A 124 3.25 3.38 14.57
N LYS A 125 4.26 3.02 15.36
CA LYS A 125 5.68 3.20 14.98
C LYS A 125 6.03 2.46 13.69
N GLU A 126 5.39 1.31 13.46
CA GLU A 126 5.54 0.51 12.25
C GLU A 126 5.05 1.27 11.00
N TYR A 127 4.00 2.07 11.13
CA TYR A 127 3.50 2.90 10.03
C TYR A 127 4.45 4.05 9.71
N LEU A 128 5.08 4.67 10.72
CA LEU A 128 6.13 5.68 10.50
C LEU A 128 7.29 5.12 9.68
N LEU A 129 7.78 3.94 10.08
CA LEU A 129 8.85 3.24 9.37
C LEU A 129 8.41 2.87 7.95
N HIS A 130 7.22 2.30 7.78
CA HIS A 130 6.67 1.93 6.48
C HIS A 130 6.59 3.14 5.54
N HIS A 131 5.99 4.25 5.98
CA HIS A 131 5.82 5.45 5.16
C HIS A 131 7.17 6.08 4.81
N GLY A 132 8.09 6.17 5.78
CA GLY A 132 9.44 6.68 5.56
C GLY A 132 10.21 5.86 4.52
N LEU A 133 10.20 4.53 4.65
CA LEU A 133 10.84 3.61 3.70
C LEU A 133 10.22 3.70 2.31
N SER A 134 8.89 3.77 2.22
CA SER A 134 8.17 3.91 0.95
C SER A 134 8.53 5.21 0.24
N MET A 135 8.47 6.36 0.92
CA MET A 135 8.84 7.65 0.31
C MET A 135 10.31 7.70 -0.07
N TYR A 136 11.20 7.16 0.76
CA TYR A 136 12.62 7.06 0.46
C TYR A 136 12.88 6.24 -0.82
N ALA A 137 12.31 5.04 -0.92
CA ALA A 137 12.52 4.17 -2.07
C ALA A 137 11.91 4.75 -3.36
N ILE A 138 10.68 5.30 -3.28
CA ILE A 138 10.03 5.95 -4.43
C ILE A 138 10.81 7.19 -4.87
N GLY A 139 11.25 8.02 -3.92
CA GLY A 139 12.05 9.21 -4.21
C GLY A 139 13.39 8.86 -4.85
N LEU A 140 14.06 7.81 -4.36
CA LEU A 140 15.30 7.33 -4.96
C LEU A 140 15.10 6.77 -6.38
N ALA A 141 14.00 6.06 -6.62
CA ALA A 141 13.64 5.56 -7.95
C ALA A 141 13.37 6.71 -8.93
N LEU A 142 12.60 7.73 -8.53
CA LEU A 142 12.40 8.95 -9.34
C LEU A 142 13.74 9.63 -9.64
N LEU A 143 14.54 9.91 -8.61
CA LEU A 143 15.81 10.62 -8.75
C LEU A 143 16.88 9.85 -9.56
N SER A 144 16.76 8.53 -9.67
CA SER A 144 17.66 7.74 -10.51
C SER A 144 17.07 7.40 -11.87
N GLY A 145 15.75 7.40 -12.00
CA GLY A 145 15.03 6.82 -13.14
C GLY A 145 15.17 5.30 -13.23
N LYS A 146 15.47 4.62 -12.11
CA LYS A 146 15.83 3.19 -12.06
C LYS A 146 14.91 2.42 -11.10
N ALA A 147 14.87 1.10 -11.29
CA ALA A 147 14.16 0.15 -10.42
C ALA A 147 12.63 0.35 -10.32
N HIS A 148 12.01 0.97 -11.33
CA HIS A 148 10.56 1.26 -11.32
C HIS A 148 9.71 -0.01 -11.18
N MET A 149 10.08 -1.12 -11.83
CA MET A 149 9.40 -2.41 -11.72
C MET A 149 9.23 -2.86 -10.26
N TYR A 150 10.31 -2.79 -9.47
CA TYR A 150 10.31 -3.24 -8.09
C TYR A 150 9.48 -2.33 -7.19
N ILE A 151 9.52 -1.01 -7.41
CA ILE A 151 8.64 -0.07 -6.70
C ILE A 151 7.18 -0.32 -7.06
N LEU A 152 6.85 -0.58 -8.33
CA LEU A 152 5.49 -0.91 -8.77
C LEU A 152 5.00 -2.23 -8.14
N MET A 153 5.84 -3.26 -8.06
CA MET A 153 5.48 -4.50 -7.33
C MET A 153 5.18 -4.23 -5.86
N VAL A 154 5.98 -3.38 -5.20
CA VAL A 154 5.72 -3.00 -3.79
C VAL A 154 4.44 -2.16 -3.67
N LEU A 155 4.20 -1.21 -4.57
CA LEU A 155 2.95 -0.43 -4.60
C LEU A 155 1.72 -1.31 -4.87
N PHE A 156 1.83 -2.35 -5.70
CA PHE A 156 0.75 -3.30 -5.92
C PHE A 156 0.31 -3.99 -4.63
N THR A 157 1.20 -4.12 -3.63
CA THR A 157 0.82 -4.72 -2.35
C THR A 157 -0.21 -3.90 -1.56
N GLU A 158 -0.43 -2.64 -1.91
CA GLU A 158 -1.53 -1.83 -1.39
C GLU A 158 -2.91 -2.37 -1.78
N VAL A 159 -3.01 -3.31 -2.73
CA VAL A 159 -4.27 -4.02 -3.04
C VAL A 159 -4.93 -4.67 -1.81
N THR A 160 -4.16 -4.93 -0.75
CA THR A 160 -4.70 -5.46 0.51
C THR A 160 -5.32 -4.41 1.43
N THR A 161 -4.95 -3.14 1.27
CA THR A 161 -5.32 -2.00 2.13
C THR A 161 -6.84 -1.77 2.19
N PRO A 162 -7.61 -1.87 1.09
CA PRO A 162 -9.07 -1.81 1.15
C PRO A 162 -9.69 -2.86 2.09
N PHE A 163 -9.15 -4.09 2.15
CA PHE A 163 -9.65 -5.12 3.06
C PHE A 163 -9.31 -4.83 4.53
N VAL A 164 -8.11 -4.28 4.79
CA VAL A 164 -7.71 -3.80 6.13
C VAL A 164 -8.66 -2.70 6.59
N ASN A 165 -8.92 -1.71 5.74
CA ASN A 165 -9.79 -0.58 6.03
C ASN A 165 -11.25 -1.02 6.21
N LEU A 166 -11.78 -1.87 5.34
CA LEU A 166 -13.13 -2.43 5.49
C LEU A 166 -13.28 -3.21 6.80
N ARG A 167 -12.27 -4.00 7.18
CA ARG A 167 -12.29 -4.73 8.45
C ARG A 167 -12.39 -3.79 9.64
N TRP A 168 -11.64 -2.69 9.61
CA TRP A 168 -11.67 -1.66 10.65
C TRP A 168 -13.02 -0.93 10.69
N TYR A 169 -13.59 -0.55 9.53
CA TYR A 169 -14.91 0.08 9.47
C TYR A 169 -15.99 -0.79 10.11
N LEU A 170 -15.99 -2.09 9.79
CA LEU A 170 -16.92 -3.05 10.37
C LEU A 170 -16.68 -3.25 11.87
N ASP A 171 -15.44 -3.21 12.33
CA ASP A 171 -15.11 -3.27 13.76
C ASP A 171 -15.71 -2.08 14.52
N VAL A 172 -15.37 -0.87 14.08
CA VAL A 172 -15.80 0.39 14.72
C VAL A 172 -17.31 0.59 14.64
N ALA A 173 -17.96 0.04 13.61
CA ALA A 173 -19.42 0.00 13.51
C ALA A 173 -20.09 -1.08 14.39
N GLY A 174 -19.33 -1.88 15.15
CA GLY A 174 -19.85 -2.96 15.99
C GLY A 174 -20.32 -4.20 15.22
N GLN A 175 -19.90 -4.36 13.96
CA GLN A 175 -20.39 -5.38 13.02
C GLN A 175 -19.45 -6.60 12.90
N LYS A 176 -18.68 -6.93 13.94
CA LYS A 176 -17.74 -8.08 13.94
C LYS A 176 -18.41 -9.45 13.70
N THR A 177 -19.71 -9.57 13.99
CA THR A 177 -20.44 -10.84 13.90
C THR A 177 -21.01 -11.11 12.50
N CYS A 178 -21.12 -10.09 11.64
CA CYS A 178 -21.74 -10.23 10.32
C CYS A 178 -20.88 -11.09 9.37
N ASN A 179 -21.51 -11.69 8.35
CA ASN A 179 -20.81 -12.50 7.37
C ASN A 179 -19.82 -11.69 6.52
N LEU A 180 -20.11 -10.40 6.26
CA LEU A 180 -19.20 -9.51 5.56
C LEU A 180 -17.85 -9.36 6.29
N TYR A 181 -17.85 -9.28 7.62
CA TYR A 181 -16.62 -9.23 8.42
C TYR A 181 -15.78 -10.51 8.28
N LEU A 182 -16.43 -11.66 8.16
CA LEU A 182 -15.78 -12.95 7.93
C LEU A 182 -15.21 -13.03 6.51
N TYR A 183 -16.04 -12.79 5.49
CA TYR A 183 -15.61 -12.86 4.09
C TYR A 183 -14.48 -11.87 3.79
N ASN A 184 -14.58 -10.64 4.28
CA ASN A 184 -13.49 -9.68 4.20
C ASN A 184 -12.24 -10.15 4.95
N GLY A 185 -12.39 -10.83 6.10
CA GLY A 185 -11.27 -11.42 6.83
C GLY A 185 -10.55 -12.53 6.04
N VAL A 186 -11.31 -13.37 5.33
CA VAL A 186 -10.75 -14.41 4.44
C VAL A 186 -10.07 -13.76 3.23
N ALA A 187 -10.72 -12.78 2.59
CA ALA A 187 -10.14 -12.03 1.47
C ALA A 187 -8.84 -11.32 1.88
N LEU A 188 -8.81 -10.69 3.06
CA LEU A 188 -7.60 -10.09 3.62
C LEU A 188 -6.50 -11.12 3.82
N PHE A 189 -6.81 -12.29 4.38
CA PHE A 189 -5.81 -13.34 4.59
C PHE A 189 -5.20 -13.85 3.27
N VAL A 190 -6.06 -14.20 2.29
CA VAL A 190 -5.62 -14.69 0.98
C VAL A 190 -4.87 -13.59 0.22
N GLY A 191 -5.41 -12.38 0.20
CA GLY A 191 -4.78 -11.22 -0.44
C GLY A 191 -3.41 -10.92 0.16
N TRP A 192 -3.26 -11.00 1.48
CA TRP A 192 -1.96 -10.81 2.14
C TRP A 192 -0.95 -11.89 1.77
N LEU A 193 -1.38 -13.17 1.77
CA LEU A 193 -0.52 -14.27 1.37
C LEU A 193 -0.01 -14.08 -0.07
N VAL A 194 -0.90 -13.78 -1.01
CA VAL A 194 -0.53 -13.63 -2.42
C VAL A 194 0.27 -12.36 -2.67
N ALA A 195 -0.28 -11.19 -2.31
CA ALA A 195 0.30 -9.90 -2.69
C ALA A 195 1.48 -9.47 -1.80
N ARG A 196 1.61 -9.97 -0.57
CA ARG A 196 2.65 -9.51 0.37
C ARG A 196 3.66 -10.57 0.78
N ILE A 197 3.34 -11.86 0.66
CA ILE A 197 4.29 -12.95 0.95
C ILE A 197 4.83 -13.53 -0.36
N ILE A 198 3.95 -14.10 -1.21
CA ILE A 198 4.36 -14.76 -2.45
C ILE A 198 5.00 -13.77 -3.42
N LEU A 199 4.40 -12.57 -3.59
CA LEU A 199 4.99 -11.54 -4.44
C LEU A 199 6.38 -11.09 -3.96
N PHE A 200 6.64 -11.04 -2.65
CA PHE A 200 7.96 -10.70 -2.13
C PHE A 200 8.98 -11.82 -2.38
N VAL A 201 8.56 -13.09 -2.27
CA VAL A 201 9.40 -14.22 -2.69
C VAL A 201 9.77 -14.06 -4.17
N TYR A 202 8.78 -13.81 -5.04
CA TYR A 202 9.02 -13.55 -6.45
C TYR A 202 9.94 -12.35 -6.67
N LEU A 203 9.73 -11.23 -5.97
CA LEU A 203 10.57 -10.04 -6.06
C LEU A 203 12.04 -10.36 -5.76
N PHE A 204 12.33 -11.10 -4.69
CA PHE A 204 13.69 -11.49 -4.35
C PHE A 204 14.27 -12.50 -5.34
N THR A 205 13.49 -13.46 -5.81
CA THR A 205 13.92 -14.41 -6.84
C THR A 205 14.26 -13.68 -8.14
N HIS A 206 13.40 -12.77 -8.60
CA HIS A 206 13.64 -11.97 -9.78
C HIS A 206 14.91 -11.12 -9.65
N MET A 207 15.11 -10.48 -8.49
CA MET A 207 16.32 -9.70 -8.21
C MET A 207 17.59 -10.56 -8.18
N TYR A 208 17.50 -11.78 -7.66
CA TYR A 208 18.60 -12.73 -7.65
C TYR A 208 18.96 -13.22 -9.07
N LEU A 209 17.96 -13.55 -9.89
CA LEU A 209 18.16 -13.95 -11.28
C LEU A 209 18.70 -12.80 -12.15
N HIS A 210 18.35 -11.56 -11.80
CA HIS A 210 18.82 -10.34 -12.46
C HIS A 210 19.90 -9.61 -11.66
N TYR A 211 20.73 -10.35 -10.90
CA TYR A 211 21.70 -9.78 -9.97
C TYR A 211 22.67 -8.81 -10.65
N ASP A 212 23.14 -9.13 -11.87
CA ASP A 212 24.06 -8.27 -12.60
C ASP A 212 23.42 -6.91 -12.96
N GLN A 213 22.13 -6.90 -13.28
CA GLN A 213 21.37 -5.66 -13.51
C GLN A 213 21.15 -4.91 -12.19
N ALA A 214 20.84 -5.62 -11.10
CA ALA A 214 20.71 -5.00 -9.78
C ALA A 214 22.02 -4.31 -9.34
N ARG A 215 23.16 -4.92 -9.63
CA ARG A 215 24.49 -4.40 -9.30
C ARG A 215 24.91 -3.22 -10.20
N SER A 216 24.38 -3.13 -11.42
CA SER A 216 24.75 -2.10 -12.40
C SER A 216 24.11 -0.73 -12.16
N ILE A 217 23.31 -0.56 -11.10
CA ILE A 217 22.65 0.71 -10.77
C ILE A 217 23.67 1.75 -10.26
N PHE A 218 23.60 2.15 -9.00
CA PHE A 218 24.63 2.92 -8.29
C PHE A 218 24.70 2.39 -6.87
N THR A 219 25.82 2.58 -6.17
CA THR A 219 26.09 1.93 -4.87
C THR A 219 24.95 2.07 -3.87
N LEU A 220 24.46 3.30 -3.66
CA LEU A 220 23.32 3.53 -2.75
C LEU A 220 22.04 2.84 -3.25
N GLY A 221 21.77 2.87 -4.55
CA GLY A 221 20.61 2.23 -5.17
C GLY A 221 20.61 0.72 -4.96
N PHE A 222 21.75 0.06 -5.11
CA PHE A 222 21.89 -1.38 -4.90
C PHE A 222 21.61 -1.76 -3.44
N TYR A 223 22.25 -1.08 -2.48
CA TYR A 223 22.01 -1.37 -1.07
C TYR A 223 20.57 -1.09 -0.66
N SER A 224 19.95 -0.02 -1.18
CA SER A 224 18.55 0.30 -0.92
C SER A 224 17.58 -0.71 -1.54
N LEU A 225 17.89 -1.20 -2.75
CA LEU A 225 17.11 -2.23 -3.44
C LEU A 225 17.09 -3.55 -2.68
N VAL A 226 18.14 -3.86 -1.91
CA VAL A 226 18.18 -5.05 -1.04
C VAL A 226 17.56 -4.76 0.34
N ALA A 227 17.99 -3.68 1.00
CA ALA A 227 17.66 -3.40 2.40
C ALA A 227 16.19 -3.00 2.62
N VAL A 228 15.62 -2.17 1.73
CA VAL A 228 14.25 -1.67 1.89
C VAL A 228 13.23 -2.80 1.70
N PRO A 229 13.23 -3.57 0.59
CA PRO A 229 12.31 -4.70 0.44
C PRO A 229 12.51 -5.77 1.52
N SER A 230 13.74 -6.01 1.99
CA SER A 230 13.98 -6.95 3.10
C SER A 230 13.29 -6.50 4.38
N THR A 231 13.39 -5.22 4.72
CA THR A 231 12.72 -4.65 5.90
C THR A 231 11.19 -4.72 5.75
N VAL A 232 10.66 -4.33 4.59
CA VAL A 232 9.21 -4.40 4.31
C VAL A 232 8.71 -5.86 4.33
N SER A 233 9.52 -6.82 3.88
CA SER A 233 9.20 -8.25 3.94
C SER A 233 9.06 -8.74 5.39
N VAL A 234 9.99 -8.37 6.27
CA VAL A 234 9.89 -8.69 7.70
C VAL A 234 8.61 -8.10 8.32
N MET A 235 8.28 -6.86 7.98
CA MET A 235 7.03 -6.23 8.42
C MET A 235 5.79 -6.97 7.88
N ASN A 236 5.81 -7.39 6.62
CA ASN A 236 4.73 -8.17 6.00
C ASN A 236 4.53 -9.53 6.69
N VAL A 237 5.60 -10.23 7.07
CA VAL A 237 5.52 -11.49 7.84
C VAL A 237 4.94 -11.23 9.23
N PHE A 238 5.38 -10.18 9.92
CA PHE A 238 4.87 -9.80 11.24
C PHE A 238 3.36 -9.50 11.21
N TRP A 239 2.90 -8.71 10.22
CA TRP A 239 1.48 -8.43 10.06
C TRP A 239 0.68 -9.65 9.61
N PHE A 240 1.24 -10.51 8.74
CA PHE A 240 0.59 -11.75 8.35
C PHE A 240 0.33 -12.67 9.54
N TRP A 241 1.30 -12.77 10.45
CA TRP A 241 1.12 -13.49 11.71
C TRP A 241 -0.03 -12.92 12.56
N LYS A 242 -0.16 -11.59 12.64
CA LYS A 242 -1.31 -10.95 13.32
C LYS A 242 -2.64 -11.28 12.64
N ILE A 243 -2.69 -11.28 11.30
CA ILE A 243 -3.90 -11.61 10.52
C ILE A 243 -4.28 -13.08 10.74
N LEU A 244 -3.31 -14.00 10.66
CA LEU A 244 -3.52 -15.43 10.93
C LEU A 244 -4.10 -15.66 12.33
N LYS A 245 -3.50 -15.06 13.36
CA LYS A 245 -4.03 -15.12 14.74
C LYS A 245 -5.45 -14.58 14.83
N GLY A 246 -5.74 -13.45 14.19
CA GLY A 246 -7.06 -12.85 14.14
C GLY A 246 -8.11 -13.75 13.47
N MET A 247 -7.72 -14.45 12.40
CA MET A 247 -8.57 -15.38 11.67
C MET A 247 -8.88 -16.64 12.51
N VAL A 248 -7.87 -17.27 13.09
CA VAL A 248 -8.03 -18.44 13.99
C VAL A 248 -8.97 -18.11 15.16
N LYS A 249 -8.81 -16.92 15.77
CA LYS A 249 -9.70 -16.45 16.84
C LYS A 249 -11.15 -16.25 16.36
N THR A 250 -11.35 -15.79 15.13
CA THR A 250 -12.70 -15.57 14.58
C THR A 250 -13.40 -16.90 14.29
N LEU A 251 -12.69 -17.86 13.69
CA LEU A 251 -13.21 -19.18 13.34
C LEU A 251 -13.53 -20.01 14.59
N SER A 252 -12.62 -20.03 15.58
CA SER A 252 -12.84 -20.75 16.84
C SER A 252 -14.06 -20.25 17.61
N ARG A 253 -14.32 -18.95 17.63
CA ARG A 253 -15.53 -18.38 18.26
C ARG A 253 -16.82 -18.81 17.57
N ARG A 254 -16.85 -18.82 16.23
CA ARG A 254 -18.03 -19.27 15.47
C ARG A 254 -18.29 -20.76 15.65
N ARG A 255 -17.23 -21.58 15.69
CA ARG A 255 -17.36 -23.02 15.98
C ARG A 255 -18.02 -23.25 17.33
N LYS A 256 -17.54 -22.60 18.40
CA LYS A 256 -18.17 -22.70 19.73
C LYS A 256 -19.63 -22.25 19.74
N HIS A 257 -19.96 -21.16 19.03
CA HIS A 257 -21.36 -20.70 18.95
C HIS A 257 -22.26 -21.67 18.19
N SER A 258 -21.74 -22.34 17.16
CA SER A 258 -22.48 -23.38 16.41
C SER A 258 -22.63 -24.68 17.20
N GLU A 259 -21.67 -25.02 18.06
CA GLU A 259 -21.74 -26.19 18.94
C GLU A 259 -22.76 -25.95 20.07
N ASN A 260 -22.74 -24.76 20.71
CA ASN A 260 -23.70 -24.41 21.76
C ASN A 260 -25.14 -24.20 21.24
N GLY A 261 -25.32 -23.70 20.02
CA GLY A 261 -26.65 -23.52 19.42
C GLY A 261 -27.29 -24.80 18.89
N LYS A 262 -26.62 -25.95 19.02
CA LYS A 262 -27.17 -27.29 18.71
C LYS A 262 -27.56 -28.09 19.96
N THR A 263 -27.25 -27.56 21.14
CA THR A 263 -27.54 -28.20 22.45
C THR A 263 -28.76 -27.62 23.16
N ASP A 264 -29.43 -26.65 22.54
CA ASP A 264 -30.75 -26.12 22.91
C ASP A 264 -31.80 -26.57 21.89
#